data_AF-A0A4Q2QNA5-F1
#
_entry.id   AF-A0A4Q2QNA5-F1
#
_cell.length_a   1.000
_cell.length_b   1.000
_cell.length_c   1.000
_cell.angle_alpha   90.00
_cell.angle_beta   90.00
_cell.angle_gamma   90.00
#
_symmetry.space_group_name_H-M   'P 1'
#
loop_
_entity.id
_entity.type
_entity.pdbx_description
1 polymer ?
#
loop_
_entity_poly.entity_id
_entity_poly.type
_entity_poly.pdbx_seq_one_letter_code
_entity_poly.pdbx_strand_id
1 'polypeptide(L)' 'MASIRTLSFDAIIVGGGGAGMRAALQLAQGGHKTAVVTKVFPTRSHTVSAQGGITCAIASADPNDDWRWHMYDTV' A
#
# COMPACT_ATOMS: atom_id res chain seq x y z
N MET A 1 31.90 23.26 0.61
CA MET A 1 30.93 22.17 0.83
C MET A 1 30.07 22.05 -0.41
N ALA A 2 29.90 20.85 -0.96
CA ALA A 2 28.97 20.65 -2.07
C ALA A 2 27.54 20.91 -1.59
N SER A 3 26.78 21.70 -2.35
CA SER A 3 25.36 21.94 -2.09
C SER A 3 24.57 20.65 -2.33
N ILE A 4 23.88 20.14 -1.30
CA ILE A 4 23.01 18.97 -1.43
C ILE A 4 21.65 19.44 -1.97
N ARG A 5 21.22 18.84 -3.09
CA ARG A 5 19.91 19.12 -3.69
C ARG A 5 18.80 18.75 -2.70
N THR A 6 17.90 19.69 -2.44
CA THR A 6 16.69 19.48 -1.63
C THR A 6 15.45 19.55 -2.51
N LEU A 7 14.48 18.66 -2.29
CA LEU A 7 13.18 18.64 -2.96
C LEU A 7 12.07 18.58 -1.91
N SER A 8 11.06 19.43 -2.05
CA SER A 8 9.93 19.50 -1.11
C SER A 8 8.66 18.86 -1.70
N PHE A 9 7.99 18.08 -0.86
CA PHE A 9 6.75 17.34 -1.11
C PHE A 9 5.88 17.41 0.15
N ASP A 10 4.58 17.23 -0.02
CA ASP A 10 3.64 17.17 1.12
C ASP A 10 3.77 15.82 1.85
N ALA A 11 4.11 14.75 1.12
CA ALA A 11 4.36 13.43 1.67
C ALA A 11 5.46 12.69 0.90
N ILE A 12 6.25 11.90 1.62
CA ILE A 12 7.29 11.02 1.06
C ILE A 12 7.02 9.59 1.53
N ILE A 13 6.75 8.70 0.57
CA ILE A 13 6.57 7.26 0.80
C ILE A 13 7.88 6.53 0.47
N VAL A 14 8.40 5.76 1.44
CA VAL A 14 9.60 4.94 1.25
C VAL A 14 9.19 3.48 1.07
N GLY A 15 9.17 3.02 -0.17
CA GLY A 15 8.82 1.66 -0.58
C GLY A 15 7.74 1.62 -1.66
N GLY A 16 8.06 0.98 -2.80
CA GLY A 16 7.14 0.81 -3.94
C GLY A 16 6.35 -0.50 -3.94
N GLY A 17 6.09 -1.08 -2.77
CA GLY A 17 5.26 -2.29 -2.61
C GLY A 17 3.76 -1.99 -2.52
N GLY A 18 2.94 -3.03 -2.30
CA GLY A 18 1.47 -2.88 -2.26
C GLY A 18 0.98 -1.77 -1.31
N ALA A 19 1.49 -1.77 -0.06
CA ALA A 19 1.15 -0.75 0.93
C ALA A 19 1.58 0.67 0.50
N GLY A 20 2.83 0.83 0.05
CA GLY A 20 3.36 2.14 -0.33
C GLY A 20 2.67 2.72 -1.57
N MET A 21 2.40 1.89 -2.58
CA MET A 21 1.67 2.32 -3.77
C MET A 21 0.21 2.67 -3.45
N ARG A 22 -0.46 1.91 -2.57
CA ARG A 22 -1.84 2.21 -2.16
C ARG A 22 -1.93 3.54 -1.39
N ALA A 23 -0.98 3.80 -0.50
CA ALA A 23 -0.89 5.07 0.23
C ALA A 23 -0.58 6.24 -0.71
N ALA A 24 0.41 6.08 -1.59
CA ALA A 24 0.80 7.11 -2.55
C ALA A 24 -0.35 7.49 -3.49
N LEU A 25 -1.13 6.49 -3.96
CA LEU A 25 -2.32 6.72 -4.78
C LEU A 25 -3.35 7.57 -4.04
N GLN A 26 -3.63 7.25 -2.76
CA GLN A 26 -4.63 7.98 -1.98
C GLN A 26 -4.21 9.43 -1.73
N LEU A 27 -2.93 9.65 -1.41
CA LEU A 27 -2.38 10.99 -1.18
C LEU A 27 -2.42 11.84 -2.45
N ALA A 28 -2.04 11.26 -3.59
CA ALA A 28 -2.11 11.94 -4.88
C ALA A 28 -3.55 12.29 -5.27
N GLN A 29 -4.52 11.39 -5.05
CA GLN A 29 -5.94 11.66 -5.26
C GLN A 29 -6.49 12.73 -4.32
N GLY A 30 -5.95 12.85 -3.12
CA GLY A 30 -6.24 13.93 -2.17
C GLY A 30 -5.64 15.29 -2.54
N GLY A 31 -4.90 15.38 -3.66
CA GLY A 31 -4.26 16.62 -4.11
C GLY A 31 -2.90 16.89 -3.49
N HIS A 32 -2.33 15.95 -2.72
CA HIS A 32 -1.03 16.10 -2.09
C HIS A 32 0.11 15.77 -3.06
N LYS A 33 1.07 16.68 -3.16
CA LYS A 33 2.30 16.46 -3.93
C LYS A 33 3.12 15.37 -3.25
N THR A 34 3.04 14.15 -3.77
CA THR A 34 3.59 12.95 -3.13
C THR A 34 4.78 12.40 -3.89
N ALA A 35 5.87 12.06 -3.19
CA ALA A 35 7.01 11.34 -3.73
C ALA A 35 6.99 9.87 -3.29
N VAL A 36 7.29 8.95 -4.20
CA VAL A 36 7.57 7.54 -3.88
C VAL A 36 9.03 7.26 -4.15
N VAL A 37 9.76 6.83 -3.13
CA VAL A 37 11.17 6.44 -3.21
C VAL A 37 11.25 4.94 -3.00
N THR A 38 11.84 4.22 -3.95
CA THR A 38 11.96 2.76 -3.88
C THR A 38 13.32 2.30 -4.40
N LYS A 39 13.91 1.31 -3.74
CA LYS A 39 15.23 0.74 -4.11
C LYS A 39 15.18 -0.19 -5.32
N VAL A 40 13.99 -0.61 -5.71
CA VAL A 40 13.73 -1.47 -6.89
C VAL A 40 12.54 -0.91 -7.66
N PHE A 41 12.43 -1.27 -8.94
CA PHE A 41 11.25 -0.95 -9.74
C PHE A 41 9.97 -1.47 -9.03
N PRO A 42 8.86 -0.71 -8.96
CA PRO A 42 7.72 -1.03 -8.10
C PRO A 42 7.16 -2.46 -8.25
N THR A 43 7.04 -2.97 -9.47
CA THR A 43 6.55 -4.34 -9.74
C THR A 43 7.59 -5.45 -9.45
N ARG A 44 8.76 -5.09 -8.91
CA ARG A 44 9.77 -6.00 -8.35
C ARG A 44 9.81 -5.99 -6.82
N SER A 45 8.85 -5.32 -6.18
CA SER A 45 8.64 -5.43 -4.73
C SER A 45 8.14 -6.83 -4.34
N HIS A 46 8.40 -7.27 -3.11
CA HIS A 46 8.04 -8.63 -2.68
C HIS A 46 6.52 -8.91 -2.65
N THR A 47 5.68 -7.87 -2.72
CA THR A 47 4.23 -8.02 -2.95
C THR A 47 3.95 -8.80 -4.24
N VAL A 48 4.82 -8.71 -5.26
CA VAL A 48 4.68 -9.48 -6.52
C VAL A 48 4.74 -11.00 -6.31
N SER A 49 5.31 -11.46 -5.20
CA SER A 49 5.49 -12.87 -4.90
C SER A 49 4.35 -13.48 -4.08
N ALA A 50 3.33 -12.71 -3.70
CA ALA A 50 2.16 -13.22 -2.98
C ALA A 50 1.32 -14.15 -3.87
N GLN A 51 0.79 -15.25 -3.30
CA GLN A 51 0.06 -16.28 -4.05
C GLN A 51 -1.33 -16.59 -3.50
N GLY A 52 -1.47 -16.72 -2.17
CA GLY A 52 -2.71 -17.25 -1.56
C GLY A 52 -3.95 -16.38 -1.78
N GLY A 53 -3.86 -15.08 -1.54
CA GLY A 53 -4.97 -14.14 -1.71
C GLY A 53 -4.99 -13.04 -0.66
N ILE A 54 -6.14 -12.36 -0.55
CA ILE A 54 -6.45 -11.36 0.47
C ILE A 54 -7.71 -11.84 1.18
N THR A 55 -7.61 -12.18 2.46
CA THR A 55 -8.78 -12.57 3.27
C THR A 55 -9.70 -11.36 3.43
N CYS A 56 -10.97 -11.50 3.09
CA CYS A 56 -11.96 -10.44 3.20
C CYS A 56 -13.38 -11.03 3.27
N ALA A 57 -14.18 -10.55 4.22
CA ALA A 57 -15.57 -10.96 4.39
C ALA A 57 -16.46 -10.26 3.35
N ILE A 58 -16.49 -10.80 2.13
CA ILE A 58 -17.28 -10.27 1.00
C ILE A 58 -18.48 -11.16 0.64
N ALA A 59 -18.75 -12.20 1.44
CA ALA A 59 -19.88 -13.13 1.29
C ALA A 59 -20.03 -13.77 -0.10
N SER A 60 -18.92 -13.95 -0.83
CA SER A 60 -18.93 -14.50 -2.20
C SER A 60 -19.05 -16.02 -2.23
N ALA A 61 -18.43 -16.72 -1.28
CA ALA A 61 -18.46 -18.17 -1.14
C ALA A 61 -19.47 -18.65 -0.09
N ASP A 62 -19.64 -17.89 1.00
CA ASP A 62 -20.70 -18.09 2.00
C ASP A 62 -21.52 -16.79 2.12
N PRO A 63 -22.80 -16.79 1.74
CA PRO A 63 -23.68 -15.62 1.85
C PRO A 63 -23.87 -15.09 3.28
N ASN A 64 -23.55 -15.88 4.30
CA ASN A 64 -23.70 -15.49 5.70
C ASN A 64 -22.41 -14.95 6.34
N ASP A 65 -21.32 -14.85 5.57
CA ASP A 65 -20.03 -14.37 6.08
C ASP A 65 -20.13 -12.94 6.64
N ASP A 66 -19.42 -12.67 7.73
CA ASP A 66 -19.50 -11.42 8.47
C ASP A 66 -18.12 -10.95 8.93
N TRP A 67 -17.85 -9.65 8.76
CA TRP A 67 -16.56 -9.05 9.14
C TRP A 67 -16.22 -9.23 10.63
N ARG A 68 -17.23 -9.39 11.50
CA ARG A 68 -17.05 -9.64 12.93
C ARG A 68 -16.42 -11.01 13.19
N TRP A 69 -16.72 -12.02 12.37
CA TRP A 69 -16.09 -13.33 12.45
C TRP A 69 -14.64 -13.25 12.01
N HIS A 70 -14.37 -12.57 10.90
CA HIS A 70 -12.99 -12.32 10.46
C HIS A 70 -12.19 -11.51 11.49
N MET A 71 -12.80 -10.52 12.17
CA MET A 71 -12.19 -9.83 13.29
C MET A 71 -11.89 -10.78 14.45
N TYR A 72 -12.84 -11.63 14.83
CA TYR A 72 -12.66 -12.64 15.88
C TYR A 72 -11.52 -13.61 15.56
N ASP A 73 -11.42 -14.08 14.32
CA ASP A 73 -10.36 -15.00 13.88
C ASP A 73 -8.96 -14.35 13.83
N THR A 74 -8.89 -13.02 13.80
CA THR A 74 -7.62 -12.27 13.69
C THR A 74 -6.95 -12.05 15.04
N VAL A 75 -7.72 -11.95 16.14
CA VAL A 75 -7.24 -11.63 17.50
C VAL A 75 -7.04 -12.86 18.36
#